data_AF-A0A0F2P1M0-F1
#
_entry.id   AF-A0A0F2P1M0-F1
#
_cell.length_a   1.000
_cell.length_b   1.000
_cell.length_c   1.000
_cell.angle_alpha   90.00
_cell.angle_beta   90.00
_cell.angle_gamma   90.00
#
_symmetry.space_group_name_H-M   'P 1'
#
loop_
_entity.id
_entity.type
_entity.pdbx_description
1 polymer ?
#
loop_
_entity_poly.entity_id
_entity_poly.type
_entity_poly.pdbx_seq_one_letter_code
_entity_poly.pdbx_strand_id
1 'polypeptide(L)'
;MKEIWQKYKYIYYWLYTWQRKLWGDSDAPEYNAYIGMSMSLTCLLASIAVTFELITNIRLIPSNLPKGEIVIIAVIFLLIHYFAFVYKGKYKKIEEEFKNESKEERNKKGIWVLIYTFGSMAFYISLLFFGSL
;
A
#
# COMPACT_ATOMS: atom_id res chain seq x y z
N MET A 1 1.93 14.23 12.41
CA MET A 1 0.74 13.35 12.22
C MET A 1 -0.17 13.79 11.08
N LYS A 2 -0.72 15.02 11.08
CA LYS A 2 -1.63 15.50 10.01
C LYS A 2 -1.02 15.41 8.61
N GLU A 3 0.24 15.81 8.44
CA GLU A 3 0.93 15.77 7.13
C GLU A 3 1.16 14.35 6.61
N ILE A 4 1.53 13.40 7.48
CA ILE A 4 1.73 12.00 7.10
C ILE A 4 0.40 11.41 6.62
N TRP A 5 -0.68 11.67 7.37
CA TRP A 5 -2.02 11.24 6.97
C TRP A 5 -2.45 11.84 5.62
N GLN A 6 -2.11 13.11 5.35
CA GLN A 6 -2.39 13.73 4.06
C GLN A 6 -1.64 13.07 2.90
N LYS A 7 -0.34 12.78 3.09
CA LYS A 7 0.45 12.01 2.10
C LYS A 7 -0.15 10.62 1.88
N TYR A 8 -0.63 9.99 2.94
CA TYR A 8 -1.22 8.66 2.85
C TYR A 8 -2.56 8.64 2.11
N LYS A 9 -3.44 9.62 2.36
CA LYS A 9 -4.65 9.84 1.55
C LYS A 9 -4.32 10.13 0.08
N TYR A 10 -3.23 10.86 -0.17
CA TYR A 10 -2.80 11.16 -1.52
C TYR A 10 -2.39 9.90 -2.30
N ILE A 11 -1.68 8.96 -1.65
CA ILE A 11 -1.34 7.66 -2.26
C ILE A 11 -2.62 6.93 -2.68
N TYR A 12 -3.60 6.83 -1.77
CA TYR A 12 -4.90 6.23 -2.07
C TYR A 12 -5.59 6.92 -3.24
N TYR A 13 -5.74 8.24 -3.17
CA TYR A 13 -6.37 9.07 -4.21
C TYR A 13 -5.75 8.82 -5.57
N TRP A 14 -4.41 8.86 -5.65
CA TRP A 14 -3.71 8.71 -6.91
C TRP A 14 -3.93 7.32 -7.50
N LEU A 15 -3.81 6.26 -6.71
CA LEU A 15 -4.08 4.88 -7.15
C LEU A 15 -5.51 4.68 -7.61
N TYR A 16 -6.49 5.12 -6.81
CA TYR A 16 -7.91 5.03 -7.11
C TYR A 16 -8.25 5.71 -8.44
N THR A 17 -7.81 6.95 -8.63
CA THR A 17 -8.10 7.71 -9.86
C THR A 17 -7.30 7.20 -11.07
N TRP A 18 -6.10 6.66 -10.84
CA TRP A 18 -5.31 6.00 -11.90
C TRP A 18 -5.97 4.69 -12.36
N GLN A 19 -6.40 3.84 -11.44
CA GLN A 19 -7.13 2.60 -11.76
C GLN A 19 -8.46 2.89 -12.44
N ARG A 20 -9.26 3.84 -11.91
CA ARG A 20 -10.52 4.27 -12.54
C ARG A 20 -10.31 4.75 -13.98
N LYS A 21 -9.22 5.48 -14.25
CA LYS A 21 -8.88 5.94 -15.60
C LYS A 21 -8.49 4.79 -16.54
N LEU A 22 -7.82 3.76 -16.03
CA LEU A 22 -7.37 2.62 -16.83
C LEU A 22 -8.49 1.62 -17.12
N TRP A 23 -9.33 1.33 -16.13
CA TRP A 23 -10.27 0.20 -16.17
C TRP A 23 -11.74 0.62 -16.10
N GLY A 24 -12.02 1.89 -15.86
CA GLY A 24 -13.38 2.41 -15.67
C GLY A 24 -13.94 2.15 -14.27
N ASP A 25 -15.16 2.63 -14.02
CA ASP A 25 -15.85 2.48 -12.72
C ASP A 25 -16.38 1.06 -12.46
N SER A 26 -16.57 0.25 -13.52
CA SER A 26 -17.07 -1.13 -13.41
C SER A 26 -16.12 -2.07 -12.68
N ASP A 27 -14.84 -1.70 -12.59
CA ASP A 27 -13.79 -2.49 -11.92
C ASP A 27 -13.64 -2.17 -10.43
N ALA A 28 -14.57 -1.38 -9.86
CA ALA A 28 -14.60 -1.02 -8.45
C ALA A 28 -13.24 -0.44 -7.94
N PRO A 29 -12.72 0.61 -8.59
CA PRO A 29 -11.36 1.12 -8.39
C PRO A 29 -11.06 1.56 -6.95
N GLU A 30 -12.06 1.97 -6.19
CA GLU A 30 -11.93 2.27 -4.77
C GLU A 30 -11.51 1.05 -3.94
N TYR A 31 -11.96 -0.15 -4.34
CA TYR A 31 -11.59 -1.38 -3.68
C TYR A 31 -10.17 -1.82 -4.10
N ASN A 32 -9.87 -1.75 -5.39
CA ASN A 32 -8.55 -2.11 -5.91
C ASN A 32 -7.43 -1.23 -5.32
N ALA A 33 -7.70 0.06 -5.08
CA ALA A 33 -6.71 0.97 -4.50
C ALA A 33 -6.37 0.62 -3.05
N TYR A 34 -7.35 0.33 -2.19
CA TYR A 34 -7.05 0.00 -0.79
C TYR A 34 -6.45 -1.40 -0.65
N ILE A 35 -6.83 -2.36 -1.51
CA ILE A 35 -6.19 -3.68 -1.56
C ILE A 35 -4.71 -3.52 -1.93
N GLY A 36 -4.42 -2.77 -3.00
CA GLY A 36 -3.06 -2.46 -3.42
C GLY A 36 -2.23 -1.84 -2.29
N MET A 37 -2.77 -0.82 -1.61
CA MET A 37 -2.09 -0.20 -0.46
C MET A 37 -1.88 -1.17 0.71
N SER A 38 -2.85 -2.03 1.01
CA SER A 38 -2.73 -3.03 2.08
C SER A 38 -1.62 -4.03 1.79
N MET A 39 -1.55 -4.49 0.54
CA MET A 39 -0.48 -5.38 0.09
C MET A 39 0.88 -4.68 0.13
N SER A 40 0.99 -3.45 -0.38
CA SER A 40 2.25 -2.68 -0.34
C SER A 40 2.74 -2.46 1.08
N LEU A 41 1.85 -2.12 2.03
CA LEU A 41 2.21 -1.98 3.44
C LEU A 41 2.70 -3.30 4.03
N THR A 42 2.01 -4.40 3.75
CA THR A 42 2.40 -5.74 4.22
C THR A 42 3.78 -6.12 3.70
N CYS A 43 4.01 -5.96 2.39
CA CYS A 43 5.32 -6.22 1.76
C CYS A 43 6.42 -5.32 2.33
N LEU A 44 6.14 -4.04 2.58
CA LEU A 44 7.11 -3.12 3.16
C LEU A 44 7.51 -3.54 4.58
N LEU A 45 6.54 -3.87 5.45
CA LEU A 45 6.83 -4.33 6.81
C LEU A 45 7.58 -5.66 6.82
N ALA A 46 7.18 -6.60 5.97
CA ALA A 46 7.89 -7.87 5.82
C ALA A 46 9.32 -7.65 5.30
N SER A 47 9.52 -6.73 4.36
CA SER A 47 10.85 -6.38 3.86
C SER A 47 11.74 -5.77 4.94
N ILE A 48 11.20 -4.90 5.79
CA ILE A 48 11.92 -4.32 6.93
C ILE A 48 12.37 -5.41 7.89
N ALA A 49 11.45 -6.34 8.24
CA ALA A 49 11.76 -7.45 9.13
C ALA A 49 12.87 -8.34 8.54
N VAL A 50 12.71 -8.82 7.30
CA VAL A 50 13.70 -9.67 6.63
C VAL A 50 15.06 -8.96 6.49
N THR A 51 15.06 -7.69 6.07
CA THR A 51 16.30 -6.91 5.94
C THR A 51 17.01 -6.76 7.30
N PHE A 52 16.25 -6.55 8.37
CA PHE A 52 16.82 -6.47 9.71
C PHE A 52 17.46 -7.80 10.13
N GLU A 53 16.81 -8.93 9.89
CA GLU A 53 17.39 -10.26 10.17
C GLU A 53 18.68 -10.49 9.39
N LEU A 54 18.70 -10.15 8.11
CA LEU A 54 19.88 -10.31 7.25
C LEU A 54 21.07 -9.46 7.73
N ILE A 55 20.83 -8.25 8.24
CA ILE A 55 21.90 -7.34 8.71
C ILE A 55 22.38 -7.72 10.10
N THR A 56 21.48 -8.12 11.00
CA THR A 56 21.78 -8.29 12.43
C THR A 56 22.01 -9.72 12.85
N ASN A 57 21.61 -10.71 12.04
CA ASN A 57 21.46 -12.11 12.40
C ASN A 57 20.52 -12.36 13.60
N ILE A 58 19.70 -11.38 13.99
CA ILE A 58 18.66 -11.53 15.02
C ILE A 58 17.36 -11.89 14.32
N ARG A 59 16.76 -13.02 14.70
CA ARG A 59 15.49 -13.51 14.12
C ARG A 59 14.29 -12.72 14.65
N LEU A 60 13.51 -12.10 13.77
CA LEU A 60 12.25 -11.41 14.09
C LEU A 60 11.02 -12.22 13.71
N ILE A 61 11.10 -12.98 12.61
CA ILE A 61 10.08 -13.83 12.05
C ILE A 61 10.39 -15.28 12.46
N PRO A 62 9.55 -15.89 13.30
CA PRO A 62 9.72 -17.30 13.67
C PRO A 62 9.67 -18.22 12.44
N SER A 63 10.55 -19.23 12.39
CA SER A 63 10.56 -20.26 11.31
C SER A 63 9.22 -20.97 11.14
N ASN A 64 8.43 -21.04 12.21
CA ASN A 64 7.18 -21.77 12.30
C ASN A 64 5.97 -20.84 12.38
N LEU A 65 6.07 -19.59 11.88
CA LEU A 65 4.96 -18.65 11.91
C LEU A 65 3.72 -19.29 11.24
N PRO A 66 2.61 -19.46 11.97
CA PRO A 66 1.43 -20.09 11.42
C PRO A 66 0.86 -19.26 10.27
N LYS A 67 0.54 -19.91 9.14
CA LYS A 67 -0.07 -19.25 7.97
C LYS A 67 -1.32 -18.44 8.34
N GLY A 68 -2.08 -18.92 9.34
CA GLY A 68 -3.26 -18.22 9.86
C GLY A 68 -2.95 -16.85 10.46
N GLU A 69 -1.82 -16.68 11.15
CA GLU A 69 -1.43 -15.40 11.74
C GLU A 69 -1.10 -14.36 10.66
N ILE A 70 -0.41 -14.77 9.60
CA ILE A 70 -0.12 -13.92 8.44
C ILE A 70 -1.41 -13.43 7.79
N VAL A 71 -2.38 -14.33 7.60
CA VAL A 71 -3.70 -14.00 7.04
C VAL A 71 -4.45 -13.02 7.95
N ILE A 72 -4.44 -13.24 9.27
CA ILE A 72 -5.08 -12.33 10.24
C ILE A 72 -4.49 -10.92 10.14
N ILE A 73 -3.15 -10.79 10.08
CA ILE A 73 -2.48 -9.48 9.94
C ILE A 73 -2.88 -8.79 8.63
N ALA A 74 -2.88 -9.53 7.52
CA ALA A 74 -3.30 -8.99 6.22
C ALA A 74 -4.77 -8.51 6.25
N VAL A 75 -5.67 -9.27 6.87
CA VAL A 75 -7.08 -8.89 7.05
C VAL A 75 -7.21 -7.64 7.92
N ILE A 76 -6.41 -7.52 9.00
CA ILE A 76 -6.40 -6.31 9.83
C ILE A 76 -6.02 -5.09 9.00
N PHE A 77 -4.96 -5.16 8.19
CA PHE A 77 -4.58 -4.03 7.33
C PHE A 77 -5.63 -3.70 6.27
N LEU A 78 -6.26 -4.71 5.67
CA LEU A 78 -7.39 -4.51 4.76
C LEU A 78 -8.54 -3.78 5.45
N LEU A 79 -8.92 -4.19 6.66
CA LEU A 79 -9.99 -3.55 7.43
C LEU A 79 -9.63 -2.10 7.80
N ILE A 80 -8.40 -1.86 8.27
CA ILE A 80 -7.92 -0.51 8.59
C ILE A 80 -8.05 0.38 7.35
N HIS A 81 -7.56 -0.06 6.19
CA HIS A 81 -7.65 0.72 4.96
C HIS A 81 -9.07 0.89 4.44
N TYR A 82 -9.91 -0.15 4.55
CA TYR A 82 -11.32 -0.05 4.22
C TYR A 82 -12.01 1.04 5.05
N PHE A 83 -11.86 1.03 6.38
CA PHE A 83 -12.45 2.05 7.24
C PHE A 83 -11.83 3.43 7.03
N ALA A 84 -10.55 3.49 6.66
CA ALA A 84 -9.82 4.72 6.42
C ALA A 84 -10.27 5.42 5.12
N PHE A 85 -10.48 4.66 4.04
CA PHE A 85 -10.62 5.21 2.69
C PHE A 85 -11.95 4.93 2.00
N VAL A 86 -12.59 3.78 2.26
CA VAL A 86 -13.77 3.35 1.51
C VAL A 86 -15.06 3.53 2.31
N TYR A 87 -15.05 3.15 3.58
CA TYR A 87 -16.23 3.14 4.45
C TYR A 87 -17.00 4.46 4.43
N LYS A 88 -18.32 4.38 4.25
CA LYS A 88 -19.23 5.54 4.09
C LYS A 88 -18.84 6.47 2.93
N GLY A 89 -18.25 5.93 1.86
CA GLY A 89 -17.92 6.70 0.66
C GLY A 89 -16.81 7.73 0.85
N LYS A 90 -15.91 7.53 1.82
CA LYS A 90 -14.81 8.46 2.13
C LYS A 90 -13.94 8.77 0.91
N TYR A 91 -13.78 7.83 -0.02
CA TYR A 91 -13.01 7.98 -1.24
C TYR A 91 -13.48 9.16 -2.10
N LYS A 92 -14.78 9.44 -2.13
CA LYS A 92 -15.34 10.61 -2.83
C LYS A 92 -14.88 11.92 -2.21
N LYS A 93 -14.82 11.99 -0.87
CA LYS A 93 -14.32 13.17 -0.15
C LYS A 93 -12.83 13.38 -0.37
N ILE A 94 -12.07 12.28 -0.42
CA ILE A 94 -10.63 12.29 -0.71
C ILE A 94 -10.38 12.77 -2.14
N GLU A 95 -11.19 12.33 -3.10
CA GLU A 95 -11.12 12.81 -4.49
C GLU A 95 -11.34 14.33 -4.57
N GLU A 96 -12.39 14.83 -3.93
CA GLU A 96 -12.69 16.26 -3.88
C GLU A 96 -11.56 17.10 -3.26
N GLU A 97 -10.81 16.54 -2.31
CA GLU A 97 -9.68 17.21 -1.65
C GLU A 97 -8.49 17.45 -2.60
N PHE A 98 -8.28 16.56 -3.58
CA PHE A 98 -7.12 16.60 -4.47
C PHE A 98 -7.46 16.88 -5.93
N LYS A 99 -8.74 17.07 -6.28
CA LYS A 99 -9.21 17.23 -7.67
C LYS A 99 -8.59 18.40 -8.43
N ASN A 100 -8.13 19.43 -7.72
CA ASN A 100 -7.60 20.67 -8.30
C ASN A 100 -6.07 20.67 -8.48
N GLU A 101 -5.40 19.53 -8.28
CA GLU A 101 -3.95 19.44 -8.53
C GLU A 101 -3.61 19.64 -10.02
N SER A 102 -2.45 20.23 -10.30
CA SER A 102 -2.00 20.37 -11.68
C SER A 102 -1.54 19.02 -12.26
N LYS A 103 -1.62 18.86 -13.59
CA LYS A 103 -1.15 17.64 -14.28
C LYS A 103 0.34 17.37 -14.02
N GLU A 104 1.15 18.43 -13.98
CA GLU A 104 2.59 18.32 -13.71
C GLU A 104 2.85 17.81 -12.29
N GLU A 105 2.18 18.41 -11.29
CA GLU A 105 2.28 18.01 -9.90
C GLU A 105 1.84 16.55 -9.69
N ARG A 106 0.72 16.17 -10.31
CA ARG A 106 0.20 14.81 -10.30
C ARG A 106 1.18 13.79 -10.86
N ASN A 107 1.84 14.10 -11.97
CA ASN A 107 2.81 13.20 -12.59
C ASN A 107 4.04 13.02 -11.70
N LYS A 108 4.57 14.12 -11.15
CA LYS A 108 5.73 14.08 -10.24
C LYS A 108 5.44 13.26 -8.98
N LYS A 109 4.29 13.49 -8.35
CA LYS A 109 3.89 12.72 -7.15
C LYS A 109 3.53 11.27 -7.48
N GLY A 110 2.99 11.02 -8.66
CA GLY A 110 2.64 9.68 -9.13
C GLY A 110 3.81 8.72 -9.19
N ILE A 111 5.00 9.19 -9.58
CA ILE A 111 6.23 8.38 -9.54
C ILE A 111 6.49 7.86 -8.12
N TRP A 112 6.36 8.72 -7.10
CA TRP A 112 6.54 8.31 -5.71
C TRP A 112 5.45 7.34 -5.24
N VAL A 113 4.22 7.51 -5.69
CA VAL A 113 3.12 6.56 -5.42
C VAL A 113 3.41 5.19 -6.02
N LEU A 114 3.90 5.13 -7.27
CA LEU A 114 4.26 3.89 -7.93
C LEU A 114 5.46 3.21 -7.26
N ILE A 115 6.50 3.98 -6.89
CA ILE A 115 7.66 3.46 -6.15
C ILE A 115 7.23 2.89 -4.81
N TYR A 116 6.37 3.58 -4.06
CA TYR A 116 5.85 3.05 -2.81
C TYR A 116 5.05 1.77 -3.05
N THR A 117 4.12 1.79 -4.00
CA THR A 117 3.14 0.71 -4.18
C THR A 117 3.81 -0.55 -4.76
N PHE A 118 4.42 -0.42 -5.93
CA PHE A 118 5.04 -1.52 -6.65
C PHE A 118 6.47 -1.78 -6.19
N GLY A 119 7.22 -0.74 -5.79
CA GLY A 119 8.57 -0.91 -5.29
C GLY A 119 8.61 -1.67 -3.96
N SER A 120 7.63 -1.48 -3.06
CA SER A 120 7.54 -2.30 -1.83
C SER A 120 7.32 -3.79 -2.14
N MET A 121 6.47 -4.09 -3.13
CA MET A 121 6.22 -5.47 -3.57
C MET A 121 7.47 -6.06 -4.26
N ALA A 122 8.05 -5.33 -5.22
CA ALA A 122 9.23 -5.76 -5.95
C ALA A 122 10.43 -5.98 -5.02
N PHE A 123 10.62 -5.10 -4.04
CA PHE A 123 11.67 -5.25 -3.04
C PHE A 123 11.45 -6.49 -2.17
N TYR A 124 10.24 -6.69 -1.66
CA TYR A 124 9.91 -7.91 -0.90
C TYR A 124 10.15 -9.18 -1.72
N ILE A 125 9.69 -9.20 -2.98
CA ILE A 125 9.92 -10.33 -3.89
C ILE A 125 11.42 -10.56 -4.10
N SER A 126 12.21 -9.50 -4.29
CA SER A 126 13.66 -9.63 -4.44
C SER A 126 14.32 -10.22 -3.19
N LEU A 127 13.86 -9.85 -1.99
CA LEU A 127 14.35 -10.45 -0.74
C LEU A 127 14.01 -11.94 -0.66
N LEU A 128 12.83 -12.38 -1.13
CA LEU A 128 12.50 -13.81 -1.15
C LEU A 128 13.40 -14.63 -2.09
N PHE A 129 13.88 -14.03 -3.20
CA PHE A 129 14.73 -14.73 -4.16
C PHE A 129 16.22 -14.65 -3.83
N PHE A 130 16.70 -13.53 -3.30
CA PHE A 130 18.13 -13.25 -3.10
C PHE A 130 18.54 -13.20 -1.63
N GLY A 131 17.61 -12.89 -0.73
CA GLY A 131 17.81 -12.96 0.71
C GLY A 131 17.40 -14.35 1.17
N SER A 132 18.30 -15.32 1.06
CA SER A 132 18.09 -16.71 1.48
C SER A 132 17.33 -16.81 2.81
N LEU A 133 16.05 -17.21 2.74
CA LEU A 133 15.20 -17.71 3.83
C LEU A 133 15.16 -19.24 3.76
#